data_AF-A0A8T3WNH4-F1
#
_entry.id   AF-A0A8T3WNH4-F1
#
_cell.length_a   1.000
_cell.length_b   1.000
_cell.length_c   1.000
_cell.angle_alpha   90.00
_cell.angle_beta   90.00
_cell.angle_gamma   90.00
#
_symmetry.space_group_name_H-M   'P 1'
#
loop_
_entity.id
_entity.type
_entity.pdbx_description
1 polymer ?
#
loop_
_entity_poly.entity_id
_entity_poly.type
_entity_poly.pdbx_seq_one_letter_code
_entity_poly.pdbx_strand_id
1 'polypeptide(L)'
;MKTKVITISVQEDVEERFRKLAGATYGRHKGYLGKAVTEAMIEWEKKKKTTDVNARALEMLRKGFKMGKLLTKNRSEWHER
;
A
#
# COMPACT_ATOMS: atom_id res chain seq x y z
N MET A 1 13.40 16.13 -9.53
CA MET A 1 12.43 15.06 -9.86
C MET A 1 12.11 15.12 -11.35
N LYS A 2 12.07 13.99 -12.05
CA LYS A 2 11.60 13.93 -13.43
C LYS A 2 10.09 13.69 -13.43
N THR A 3 9.35 14.55 -14.12
CA THR A 3 7.89 14.41 -14.27
C THR A 3 7.60 13.69 -15.59
N LYS A 4 6.66 12.74 -15.57
CA LYS A 4 6.13 12.11 -16.79
C LYS A 4 4.66 12.52 -16.95
N VAL A 5 4.25 12.73 -18.19
CA VAL A 5 2.85 12.99 -18.54
C VAL A 5 2.22 11.68 -18.99
N ILE A 6 1.04 11.38 -18.46
CA ILE A 6 0.22 10.25 -18.86
C ILE A 6 -1.15 10.77 -19.25
N THR A 7 -1.74 10.18 -20.30
CA THR A 7 -3.12 10.44 -20.70
C THR A 7 -3.93 9.20 -20.35
N ILE A 8 -4.99 9.37 -19.56
CA ILE A 8 -5.85 8.28 -19.10
C ILE A 8 -7.31 8.65 -19.32
N SER A 9 -8.13 7.66 -19.66
CA SER A 9 -9.58 7.79 -19.67
C SER A 9 -10.13 7.31 -18.33
N VAL A 10 -10.98 8.12 -17.72
CA VAL A 10 -11.65 7.83 -16.44
C VAL A 10 -13.14 8.15 -16.59
N GLN A 11 -13.97 7.49 -15.78
CA GLN A 11 -15.39 7.78 -15.73
C GLN A 11 -15.62 9.22 -15.26
N GLU A 12 -16.58 9.91 -15.87
CA GLU A 12 -16.86 11.32 -15.64
C GLU A 12 -17.18 11.61 -14.17
N ASP A 13 -18.06 10.79 -13.58
CA ASP A 13 -18.46 10.91 -12.18
C ASP A 13 -17.28 10.72 -11.20
N VAL A 14 -16.33 9.85 -11.55
CA VAL A 14 -15.10 9.63 -10.79
C VAL A 14 -14.18 10.84 -10.90
N GLU A 15 -13.99 11.40 -12.10
CA GLU A 15 -13.15 12.60 -12.32
C GLU A 15 -13.70 13.78 -11.52
N GLU A 16 -15.00 14.01 -11.57
CA GLU A 16 -15.62 15.13 -10.87
C GLU A 16 -15.46 15.03 -9.35
N ARG A 17 -15.72 13.86 -8.78
CA ARG A 17 -15.54 13.62 -7.34
C ARG A 17 -14.08 13.78 -6.95
N PHE A 18 -13.17 13.23 -7.74
CA PHE A 18 -11.74 13.32 -7.49
C PHE A 18 -11.24 14.76 -7.54
N ARG A 19 -11.67 15.54 -8.54
CA ARG A 19 -11.30 16.95 -8.70
C ARG A 19 -11.80 17.81 -7.54
N LYS A 20 -13.05 17.60 -7.10
CA LYS A 20 -13.62 18.28 -5.92
C LYS A 20 -12.80 17.99 -4.66
N LEU A 21 -12.49 16.72 -4.42
CA LEU A 21 -11.69 16.28 -3.27
C LEU A 21 -10.27 16.87 -3.33
N ALA A 22 -9.58 16.71 -4.45
CA ALA A 22 -8.22 17.21 -4.63
C ALA A 22 -8.14 18.73 -4.46
N GLY A 23 -9.15 19.47 -4.95
CA GLY A 23 -9.24 20.92 -4.78
C GLY A 23 -9.47 21.34 -3.33
N ALA A 24 -10.22 20.56 -2.55
CA ALA A 24 -10.45 20.81 -1.13
C ALA A 24 -9.19 20.49 -0.29
N THR A 25 -8.47 19.43 -0.62
CA THR A 25 -7.28 18.99 0.13
C THR A 25 -6.05 19.87 -0.13
N TYR A 26 -5.77 20.20 -1.39
CA TYR A 26 -4.52 20.83 -1.79
C TYR A 26 -4.62 22.33 -2.11
N GLY A 27 -5.85 22.88 -2.08
CA GLY A 27 -6.15 24.18 -2.67
C GLY A 27 -6.08 24.11 -4.19
N ARG A 28 -6.93 24.87 -4.88
CA ARG A 28 -7.03 24.88 -6.36
C ARG A 28 -5.85 25.56 -7.08
N HIS A 29 -4.64 25.39 -6.57
CA HIS A 29 -3.41 25.96 -7.13
C HIS A 29 -2.88 25.13 -8.30
N LYS A 30 -2.06 25.74 -9.15
CA LYS A 30 -1.47 25.06 -10.32
C LYS A 30 -0.79 23.74 -9.90
N GLY A 31 -1.20 22.64 -10.53
CA GLY A 31 -0.62 21.31 -10.29
C GLY A 31 -1.23 20.49 -9.15
N TYR A 32 -2.32 20.95 -8.50
CA TYR A 32 -2.98 20.19 -7.43
C TYR A 32 -3.45 18.79 -7.88
N LEU A 33 -3.99 18.68 -9.10
CA LEU A 33 -4.39 17.39 -9.68
C LEU A 33 -3.20 16.44 -9.85
N GLY A 34 -2.06 16.95 -10.32
CA GLY A 34 -0.84 16.12 -10.47
C GLY A 34 -0.35 15.58 -9.12
N LYS A 35 -0.42 16.39 -8.05
CA LYS A 35 -0.09 15.95 -6.69
C LYS A 35 -1.06 14.87 -6.21
N ALA A 36 -2.36 15.10 -6.35
CA ALA A 36 -3.39 14.15 -5.95
C ALA A 36 -3.28 12.82 -6.72
N VAL A 37 -3.04 12.86 -8.04
CA VAL A 37 -2.85 11.64 -8.85
C VAL A 37 -1.61 10.88 -8.40
N THR A 38 -0.50 11.58 -8.12
CA THR A 38 0.73 10.94 -7.64
C THR A 38 0.51 10.25 -6.30
N GLU A 39 -0.18 10.91 -5.36
CA GLU A 39 -0.54 10.33 -4.08
C GLU A 39 -1.43 9.09 -4.23
N ALA A 40 -2.48 9.18 -5.06
CA ALA A 40 -3.39 8.07 -5.31
C ALA A 40 -2.66 6.85 -5.91
N MET A 41 -1.70 7.08 -6.82
CA MET A 41 -0.88 6.00 -7.38
C MET A 41 0.00 5.32 -6.31
N ILE A 42 0.62 6.11 -5.42
CA ILE A 42 1.44 5.59 -4.31
C ILE A 42 0.56 4.78 -3.34
N GLU A 43 -0.62 5.30 -2.99
CA GLU A 43 -1.53 4.63 -2.08
C GLU A 43 -2.06 3.32 -2.67
N TRP A 44 -2.40 3.32 -3.97
CA TRP A 44 -2.82 2.12 -4.67
C TRP A 44 -1.72 1.06 -4.71
N GLU A 45 -0.46 1.45 -5.00
CA GLU A 45 0.68 0.54 -4.98
C GLU A 45 0.88 -0.08 -3.59
N LYS A 46 0.86 0.75 -2.54
CA LYS A 46 0.96 0.29 -1.14
C LYS A 46 -0.14 -0.71 -0.82
N LYS A 47 -1.40 -0.37 -1.14
CA LYS A 47 -2.56 -1.25 -0.90
C LYS A 47 -2.40 -2.60 -1.59
N LYS A 48 -1.92 -2.61 -2.84
CA LYS A 48 -1.68 -3.86 -3.59
C LYS A 48 -0.53 -4.69 -3.01
N LYS A 49 0.58 -4.05 -2.64
CA LYS A 49 1.70 -4.73 -1.96
C LYS A 49 1.27 -5.31 -0.59
N THR A 50 0.54 -4.56 0.22
CA THR A 50 0.02 -5.05 1.50
C THR A 50 -0.97 -6.20 1.32
N THR A 51 -1.82 -6.16 0.30
CA THR A 51 -2.74 -7.26 -0.01
C THR A 51 -1.97 -8.53 -0.40
N ASP A 52 -0.88 -8.40 -1.16
CA ASP A 52 -0.01 -9.52 -1.52
C ASP A 52 0.71 -10.11 -0.28
N VAL A 53 1.24 -9.27 0.61
CA VAL A 53 1.84 -9.74 1.87
C VAL A 53 0.82 -10.46 2.74
N ASN A 54 -0.39 -9.91 2.89
CA ASN A 54 -1.43 -10.53 3.70
C ASN A 54 -1.92 -11.86 3.10
N ALA A 55 -2.08 -11.92 1.77
CA ALA A 55 -2.44 -13.15 1.09
C ALA A 55 -1.37 -14.23 1.27
N ARG A 56 -0.08 -13.87 1.13
CA ARG A 56 1.06 -14.77 1.37
C ARG A 56 1.16 -15.21 2.84
N ALA A 57 0.93 -14.31 3.78
CA ALA A 57 0.91 -14.64 5.21
C ALA A 57 -0.22 -15.63 5.54
N LEU A 58 -1.41 -15.43 4.96
CA LEU A 58 -2.54 -16.37 5.07
C LEU A 58 -2.18 -17.73 4.45
N GLU A 59 -1.48 -17.72 3.32
CA GLU A 59 -1.01 -18.93 2.65
C GLU A 59 0.04 -19.67 3.47
N MET A 60 0.98 -18.96 4.12
CA MET A 60 1.96 -19.54 5.05
C MET A 60 1.31 -20.15 6.28
N LEU A 61 0.27 -19.49 6.83
CA LEU A 61 -0.53 -20.05 7.92
C LEU A 61 -1.27 -21.32 7.48
N ARG A 62 -1.88 -21.32 6.28
CA ARG A 62 -2.57 -22.49 5.72
C ARG A 62 -1.64 -23.65 5.41
N LYS A 63 -0.46 -23.36 4.85
CA LYS A 63 0.55 -24.38 4.52
C LYS A 63 1.18 -25.01 5.78
N GLY A 64 0.98 -24.40 6.95
CA GLY A 64 1.54 -24.86 8.21
C GLY A 64 3.06 -24.78 8.15
N PHE A 65 3.64 -23.69 8.66
CA PHE A 65 5.09 -23.56 8.70
C PHE A 65 5.67 -24.70 9.56
N LYS A 66 6.43 -25.62 8.95
CA LYS A 66 7.25 -26.59 9.70
C LYS A 66 8.35 -25.82 10.39
N MET A 67 8.08 -25.31 11.58
CA MET A 67 9.13 -24.92 12.52
C MET A 67 10.04 -26.15 12.67
N GLY A 68 11.35 -25.96 12.44
CA GLY A 68 12.33 -27.00 12.71
C GLY A 68 12.30 -27.42 14.18
N LYS A 69 13.21 -28.30 14.59
CA LYS A 69 13.33 -28.65 16.02
C LYS A 69 13.48 -27.37 16.84
N LEU A 70 12.59 -27.15 17.80
CA LEU A 70 12.74 -26.09 18.78
C LEU A 70 14.11 -26.29 19.44
N LEU A 71 15.01 -25.30 19.29
CA LEU A 71 16.37 -25.36 19.83
C LEU A 71 16.38 -25.36 21.37
N THR A 72 15.25 -25.00 21.98
CA THR A 72 15.05 -24.91 23.42
C THR A 72 13.69 -25.50 23.78
N LYS A 73 13.65 -26.28 24.87
CA LYS A 73 12.39 -26.90 25.34
C LYS A 73 11.61 -25.94 26.25
N ASN A 74 12.30 -25.01 26.91
CA ASN A 74 11.72 -24.16 27.94
C ASN A 74 11.97 -22.67 27.66
N ARG A 75 10.97 -21.84 28.00
CA ARG A 75 11.00 -20.37 27.85
C ARG A 75 12.16 -19.71 28.60
N SER A 76 12.63 -20.32 29.68
CA SER A 76 13.74 -19.85 30.52
C SER A 76 15.11 -19.89 29.81
N GLU A 77 15.28 -20.71 28.78
CA GLU A 77 16.54 -20.81 28.00
C GLU A 77 16.73 -19.65 27.00
N TRP A 78 15.74 -18.76 26.84
CA TRP A 78 15.78 -17.66 25.88
C TRP A 78 16.54 -16.42 26.35
N HIS A 79 16.84 -16.29 27.64
CA HIS A 79 17.35 -15.06 28.24
C HIS A 79 18.74 -15.19 28.88
N GLU A 80 19.50 -16.25 28.58
CA GLU A 80 20.91 -16.31 28.96
C GLU A 80 21.79 -15.71 27.85
N ARG A 81 21.93 -14.38 27.90
CA ARG A 81 23.03 -13.64 27.27
C ARG A 81 23.52 -12.57 28.21
#